data_AF-A0A553NHM6-F1
#
_entry.id   AF-A0A553NHM6-F1
#
_cell.length_a   1.000
_cell.length_b   1.000
_cell.length_c   1.000
_cell.angle_alpha   90.00
_cell.angle_beta   90.00
_cell.angle_gamma   90.00
#
_symmetry.space_group_name_H-M   'P 1'
#
loop_
_entity.id
_entity.type
_entity.pdbx_description
1 polymer ?
#
loop_
_entity_poly.entity_id
_entity_poly.type
_entity_poly.pdbx_seq_one_letter_code
_entity_poly.pdbx_strand_id
1 'polypeptide(L)'
;SGSLAAMAVFEDRYKPNMEEEDAKLLVRDAIAAGIFNDLGSGSYIDLCVISKGKVDYLRPHDMVNKKGVRTGNYRYKHGTTAVLTKTVTPLNLEVMEESVQTMDTS
;
A
#
# COMPACT_ATOMS: atom_id res chain seq x y z
N SER A 1 -5.92 -5.93 16.12
CA SER A 1 -6.55 -5.30 17.29
C SER A 1 -7.98 -4.86 16.98
N GLY A 2 -8.29 -4.27 15.82
CA GLY A 2 -9.66 -3.85 15.43
C GLY A 2 -10.66 -4.95 15.06
N SER A 3 -10.46 -6.20 15.50
CA SER A 3 -11.33 -7.34 15.11
C SER A 3 -12.75 -7.22 15.68
N LEU A 4 -12.93 -6.62 16.86
CA LEU A 4 -14.26 -6.43 17.45
C LEU A 4 -15.12 -5.46 16.64
N ALA A 5 -14.53 -4.38 16.13
CA ALA A 5 -15.22 -3.44 15.25
C ALA A 5 -15.61 -4.09 13.92
N ALA A 6 -14.71 -4.90 13.35
CA ALA A 6 -15.02 -5.68 12.14
C ALA A 6 -16.13 -6.70 12.37
N MET A 7 -16.12 -7.41 13.52
CA MET A 7 -17.14 -8.39 13.86
C MET A 7 -18.53 -7.77 13.98
N ALA A 8 -18.64 -6.58 14.58
CA ALA A 8 -19.91 -5.86 14.67
C ALA A 8 -20.53 -5.59 13.28
N VAL A 9 -19.71 -5.33 12.26
CA VAL A 9 -20.17 -5.15 10.88
C VAL A 9 -20.65 -6.47 10.27
N PHE A 10 -19.94 -7.58 10.53
CA PHE A 10 -20.35 -8.89 10.05
C PHE A 10 -21.67 -9.34 10.67
N GLU A 11 -21.83 -9.23 11.98
CA GLU A 11 -23.06 -9.63 12.69
C GLU A 11 -24.30 -8.83 12.24
N ASP A 12 -24.12 -7.55 11.88
CA ASP A 12 -25.21 -6.67 11.42
C ASP A 12 -25.64 -6.96 9.96
N ARG A 13 -24.69 -7.25 9.07
CA ARG A 13 -24.92 -7.18 7.61
C ARG A 13 -24.70 -8.48 6.83
N TYR A 14 -24.09 -9.49 7.44
CA TYR A 14 -23.85 -10.76 6.76
C TYR A 14 -25.15 -11.46 6.36
N LYS A 15 -25.13 -12.06 5.17
CA LYS A 15 -26.20 -12.94 4.67
C LYS A 15 -25.58 -14.19 4.06
N PRO A 16 -26.21 -15.36 4.19
CA PRO A 16 -25.73 -16.56 3.50
C PRO A 16 -25.82 -16.36 1.97
N ASN A 17 -24.84 -16.91 1.24
CA ASN A 17 -24.80 -16.93 -0.23
C ASN A 17 -24.84 -15.54 -0.89
N MET A 18 -24.03 -14.59 -0.40
CA MET A 18 -23.87 -13.28 -1.02
C MET A 18 -23.17 -13.38 -2.38
N GLU A 19 -23.53 -12.48 -3.29
CA GLU A 19 -22.81 -12.28 -4.54
C GLU A 19 -21.42 -11.68 -4.28
N GLU A 20 -20.50 -11.87 -5.24
CA GLU A 20 -19.09 -11.48 -5.09
C GLU A 20 -18.91 -10.00 -4.70
N GLU A 21 -19.64 -9.10 -5.36
CA GLU A 21 -19.54 -7.65 -5.10
C GLU A 21 -20.11 -7.26 -3.74
N ASP A 22 -21.19 -7.89 -3.31
CA ASP A 22 -21.76 -7.66 -1.97
C ASP A 22 -20.81 -8.16 -0.87
N ALA A 23 -20.17 -9.32 -1.10
CA ALA A 23 -19.18 -9.87 -0.19
C ALA A 23 -17.92 -8.98 -0.10
N LYS A 24 -17.42 -8.47 -1.24
CA LYS A 24 -16.32 -7.49 -1.28
C LYS A 24 -16.67 -6.25 -0.47
N LEU A 25 -17.88 -5.70 -0.67
CA LEU A 25 -18.34 -4.51 0.05
C LEU A 25 -18.43 -4.76 1.56
N LEU A 26 -19.00 -5.90 1.98
CA LEU A 26 -19.10 -6.28 3.39
C LEU A 26 -17.72 -6.37 4.05
N VAL A 27 -16.77 -7.05 3.42
CA VAL A 27 -15.41 -7.19 3.97
C VAL A 27 -14.71 -5.83 3.97
N ARG A 28 -14.85 -5.03 2.91
CA ARG A 28 -14.30 -3.66 2.85
C ARG A 28 -14.81 -2.82 4.02
N ASP A 29 -16.11 -2.84 4.29
CA ASP A 29 -16.72 -2.09 5.38
C ASP A 29 -16.29 -2.59 6.76
N ALA A 30 -16.14 -3.91 6.93
CA ALA A 30 -15.65 -4.49 8.18
C ALA A 30 -14.20 -4.06 8.49
N ILE A 31 -13.33 -4.06 7.48
CA ILE A 31 -11.95 -3.57 7.63
C ILE A 31 -11.92 -2.05 7.85
N ALA A 32 -12.76 -1.28 7.16
CA ALA A 32 -12.89 0.15 7.39
C ALA A 32 -13.32 0.45 8.83
N ALA A 33 -14.27 -0.30 9.39
CA ALA A 33 -14.67 -0.18 10.79
C ALA A 33 -13.49 -0.47 11.74
N GLY A 34 -12.68 -1.48 11.45
CA GLY A 34 -11.42 -1.73 12.17
C GLY A 34 -10.47 -0.53 12.11
N ILE A 35 -10.23 0.02 10.92
CA ILE A 35 -9.34 1.18 10.70
C ILE A 35 -9.80 2.41 11.50
N PHE A 36 -11.10 2.72 11.49
CA PHE A 36 -11.61 3.93 12.15
C PHE A 36 -11.82 3.80 13.66
N ASN A 37 -11.83 2.58 14.21
CA ASN A 37 -12.10 2.34 15.64
C ASN A 37 -10.92 1.73 16.41
N ASP A 38 -9.81 1.42 15.76
CA ASP A 38 -8.61 0.85 16.40
C ASP A 38 -7.33 1.60 16.00
N LEU A 39 -6.58 2.09 16.99
CA LEU A 39 -5.34 2.84 16.78
C LEU A 39 -4.20 1.99 16.20
N GLY A 40 -4.25 0.67 16.40
CA GLY A 40 -3.31 -0.27 15.80
C GLY A 40 -3.61 -0.62 14.34
N SER A 41 -4.73 -0.13 13.81
CA SER A 41 -5.20 -0.39 12.45
C SER A 41 -5.18 0.90 11.61
N GLY A 42 -4.86 0.78 10.31
CA GLY A 42 -4.77 1.93 9.42
C GLY A 42 -4.18 1.60 8.06
N SER A 43 -3.96 2.62 7.23
CA SER A 43 -3.44 2.53 5.84
C SER A 43 -4.52 2.17 4.80
N TYR A 44 -4.25 1.16 3.96
CA TYR A 44 -5.10 0.76 2.84
C TYR A 44 -6.00 -0.43 3.22
N ILE A 45 -7.08 -0.60 2.47
CA ILE A 45 -7.87 -1.83 2.48
C ILE A 45 -7.44 -2.67 1.28
N ASP A 46 -7.00 -3.89 1.56
CA ASP A 46 -6.64 -4.87 0.54
C ASP A 46 -7.68 -6.00 0.53
N LEU A 47 -8.01 -6.49 -0.65
CA LEU A 47 -8.88 -7.66 -0.81
C LEU A 47 -8.17 -8.76 -1.61
N CYS A 48 -8.47 -10.00 -1.26
CA CYS A 48 -8.10 -11.18 -2.04
C CYS A 48 -9.36 -11.99 -2.28
N VAL A 49 -9.76 -12.12 -3.54
CA VAL A 49 -10.93 -12.90 -3.95
C VAL A 49 -10.45 -14.24 -4.48
N ILE A 50 -10.88 -15.32 -3.84
CA ILE A 50 -10.52 -16.68 -4.23
C ILE A 50 -11.80 -17.35 -4.74
N SER A 51 -11.82 -17.67 -6.04
CA SER A 51 -12.91 -18.42 -6.67
C SER A 51 -12.36 -19.67 -7.35
N LYS A 52 -13.23 -20.51 -7.91
CA LYS A 52 -12.80 -21.79 -8.51
C LYS A 52 -11.88 -21.53 -9.70
N GLY A 53 -10.58 -21.77 -9.51
CA GLY A 53 -9.55 -21.63 -10.55
C GLY A 53 -9.05 -20.20 -10.78
N LYS A 54 -9.43 -19.24 -9.93
CA LYS A 54 -9.00 -17.84 -10.06
C LYS A 54 -8.69 -17.22 -8.69
N VAL A 55 -7.67 -16.38 -8.66
CA VAL A 55 -7.32 -15.56 -7.49
C VAL A 55 -7.12 -14.13 -7.98
N ASP A 56 -7.88 -13.19 -7.40
CA ASP A 56 -7.74 -11.76 -7.66
C ASP A 56 -7.20 -11.05 -6.41
N TYR A 57 -5.95 -10.62 -6.47
CA TYR A 57 -5.32 -9.79 -5.43
C TYR A 57 -5.49 -8.30 -5.76
N LEU A 58 -6.21 -7.57 -4.92
CA LEU A 58 -6.52 -6.15 -5.08
C LEU A 58 -5.80 -5.34 -3.99
N ARG A 59 -4.66 -4.73 -4.34
CA ARG A 59 -3.81 -3.95 -3.44
C ARG A 59 -3.32 -2.66 -4.12
N PRO A 60 -3.85 -1.46 -3.76
CA PRO A 60 -4.96 -1.25 -2.83
C PRO A 60 -6.32 -1.54 -3.49
N HIS A 61 -7.26 -2.09 -2.74
CA HIS A 61 -8.66 -2.09 -3.13
C HIS A 61 -9.31 -0.72 -2.82
N ASP A 62 -9.04 -0.18 -1.63
CA ASP A 62 -9.54 1.13 -1.22
C ASP A 62 -8.54 1.89 -0.32
N MET A 63 -8.59 3.22 -0.36
CA MET A 63 -7.80 4.13 0.48
C MET A 63 -8.76 5.06 1.24
N VAL A 64 -9.19 4.60 2.42
CA VAL A 64 -10.12 5.33 3.29
C VAL A 64 -9.53 6.64 3.83
N ASN A 65 -8.21 6.69 4.05
CA ASN A 65 -7.52 7.87 4.57
C ASN A 65 -6.48 8.35 3.58
N LYS A 66 -6.51 9.65 3.26
CA LYS A 66 -5.51 10.30 2.43
C LYS A 66 -4.49 11.04 3.29
N LYS A 67 -3.22 10.91 2.92
CA LYS A 67 -2.14 11.68 3.56
C LYS A 67 -2.29 13.16 3.19
N GLY A 68 -2.19 14.04 4.19
CA GLY A 68 -2.15 15.48 3.97
C GLY A 68 -0.91 15.92 3.19
N VAL A 69 -1.00 17.07 2.53
CA VAL A 69 0.12 17.69 1.81
C VAL A 69 0.92 18.54 2.79
N ARG A 70 2.25 18.38 2.80
CA ARG A 70 3.14 19.24 3.60
C ARG A 70 3.10 20.65 3.01
N THR A 71 2.77 21.63 3.83
CA THR A 71 2.69 23.05 3.41
C THR A 71 4.06 23.72 3.32
N GLY A 72 5.02 23.26 4.11
CA GLY A 72 6.39 23.80 4.13
C GLY A 72 7.41 22.95 3.37
N ASN A 73 8.43 23.60 2.82
CA ASN A 73 9.64 22.95 2.35
C ASN A 73 10.71 22.97 3.45
N TYR A 74 11.14 21.78 3.88
CA TYR A 74 12.11 21.61 4.95
C TYR A 74 13.43 20.98 4.46
N ARG A 75 13.71 21.06 3.15
CA ARG A 75 14.99 20.61 2.60
C ARG A 75 16.07 21.64 2.90
N TYR A 76 17.09 21.22 3.64
CA TYR A 76 18.31 22.01 3.83
C TYR A 76 19.25 21.86 2.61
N LYS A 77 20.11 22.84 2.39
CA LYS A 77 21.15 22.78 1.35
C LYS A 77 22.20 21.73 1.74
N HIS A 78 22.93 21.21 0.75
CA HIS A 78 24.05 20.30 1.02
C HIS A 78 25.10 20.98 1.92
N GLY A 79 25.69 20.22 2.86
CA GLY A 79 26.72 20.72 3.79
C GLY A 79 26.19 21.26 5.13
N THR A 80 24.88 21.23 5.40
CA THR A 80 24.32 21.72 6.67
C THR A 80 24.46 20.75 7.86
N THR A 81 24.95 19.53 7.64
CA THR A 81 25.15 18.52 8.68
C THR A 81 26.66 18.33 8.89
N ALA A 82 27.12 18.46 10.14
CA ALA A 82 28.52 18.22 10.48
C ALA A 82 28.90 16.75 10.24
N VAL A 83 29.96 16.51 9.47
CA VAL A 83 30.48 15.17 9.16
C VAL A 83 31.80 14.99 9.91
N LEU A 84 31.88 14.00 10.80
CA LEU A 84 33.08 13.72 11.58
C LEU A 84 34.14 12.97 10.76
N THR A 85 33.73 11.94 10.02
CA THR A 85 34.61 11.14 9.17
C THR A 85 33.87 10.77 7.89
N LYS A 86 34.59 10.78 6.76
CA LYS A 86 34.07 10.39 5.45
C LYS A 86 35.06 9.43 4.79
N THR A 87 34.58 8.26 4.37
CA THR A 87 35.33 7.30 3.57
C THR A 87 34.57 7.04 2.27
N VAL A 88 35.28 6.98 1.15
CA VAL A 88 34.72 6.68 -0.17
C VAL A 88 35.45 5.48 -0.73
N THR A 89 34.71 4.40 -1.01
CA THR A 89 35.25 3.19 -1.63
C THR A 89 34.74 3.13 -3.07
N PRO A 90 35.60 3.38 -4.07
CA PRO A 90 35.19 3.24 -5.47
C PRO A 90 34.89 1.78 -5.80
N LEU A 91 33.82 1.55 -6.57
CA LEU A 91 33.52 0.24 -7.15
C LEU A 91 34.27 0.11 -8.47
N ASN A 92 35.08 -0.94 -8.62
CA ASN A 92 35.67 -1.31 -9.89
C ASN A 92 34.63 -2.08 -10.71
N LEU A 93 33.92 -1.38 -11.59
CA LEU A 93 32.99 -1.99 -12.55
C LEU A 93 33.73 -2.13 -13.89
N GLU A 94 34.01 -3.37 -14.29
CA GLU A 94 34.35 -3.68 -15.69
C GLU A 94 33.07 -3.72 -16.51
N VAL A 95 32.98 -2.89 -17.54
CA VAL A 95 31.87 -2.92 -18.51
C VAL A 95 32.03 -4.21 -19.33
N MET A 96 31.24 -5.23 -19.01
CA MET A 96 31.30 -6.52 -19.71
C MET A 96 30.57 -6.48 -21.06
N GLU A 97 29.51 -5.68 -21.20
CA GLU A 97 28.75 -5.57 -22.45
C GLU A 97 27.90 -4.28 -22.47
N GLU A 98 27.89 -3.58 -23.61
CA GLU A 98 27.06 -2.40 -23.84
C GLU A 98 26.17 -2.66 -25.07
N SER A 99 24.87 -2.87 -24.85
CA SER A 99 23.90 -3.06 -25.94
C SER A 99 23.06 -1.79 -26.10
N VAL A 100 23.27 -1.06 -27.20
CA VAL A 100 22.45 0.10 -27.57
C VAL A 100 21.24 -0.40 -28.37
N GLN A 101 20.04 -0.29 -27.82
CA GLN A 101 18.80 -0.50 -28.58
C GLN A 101 18.23 0.84 -29.05
N THR A 102 18.21 1.04 -30.36
CA THR A 102 17.49 2.16 -30.99
C THR A 102 16.03 1.76 -31.18
N MET A 103 15.11 2.50 -30.55
CA MET A 103 13.68 2.43 -30.86
C MET A 103 13.36 3.38 -32.03
N ASP A 104 12.65 2.85 -33.02
CA ASP A 104 12.15 3.62 -34.16
C ASP A 104 10.94 4.44 -33.72
N THR A 105 11.06 5.77 -33.72
CA THR A 105 9.97 6.69 -33.42
C THR A 105 9.33 7.15 -34.74
N SER A 106 8.49 6.29 -35.31
CA SER A 106 7.55 6.65 -36.37
C SER A 106 6.29 7.28 -35.78
#